data_AF-A0A1Y6CWS9-F1
#
_entry.id   AF-A0A1Y6CWS9-F1
#
_cell.length_a   1.000
_cell.length_b   1.000
_cell.length_c   1.000
_cell.angle_alpha   90.00
_cell.angle_beta   90.00
_cell.angle_gamma   90.00
#
_symmetry.space_group_name_H-M   'P 1'
#
loop_
_entity.id
_entity.type
_entity.pdbx_description
1 polymer ?
#
loop_
_entity_poly.entity_id
_entity_poly.type
_entity_poly.pdbx_seq_one_letter_code
_entity_poly.pdbx_strand_id
1 'polypeptide(L)'
;MADRIDELFNPERLRRHWEAPSAPVPEPAVPEDPSVPVRAQYQALLDSLDQRYPGAAALRFPLETLSGLIDAAFPTEGGGADPKQRGAIVAALENLEETLWALDVARVRR
;
A
#
# COMPACT_ATOMS: atom_id res chain seq x y z
N MET A 1 -9.37 6.08 44.02
CA MET A 1 -8.84 5.88 42.65
C MET A 1 -8.57 7.22 41.96
N ALA A 2 -8.03 8.22 42.68
CA ALA A 2 -7.58 9.49 42.12
C ALA A 2 -6.04 9.59 42.10
N ASP A 3 -5.35 8.76 42.89
CA ASP A 3 -3.91 8.87 43.16
C ASP A 3 -2.99 8.50 41.99
N ARG A 4 -3.47 7.77 40.98
CA ARG A 4 -2.63 7.33 39.85
C ARG A 4 -2.35 8.43 38.83
N ILE A 5 -3.25 9.41 38.70
CA ILE A 5 -3.08 10.49 37.72
C ILE A 5 -2.11 11.55 38.29
N ASP A 6 -2.22 11.87 39.58
CA ASP A 6 -1.31 12.83 40.23
C ASP A 6 0.14 12.31 40.31
N GLU A 7 0.36 10.99 40.36
CA GLU A 7 1.71 10.40 40.27
C GLU A 7 2.38 10.58 38.90
N LEU A 8 1.60 10.74 37.82
CA LEU A 8 2.12 10.93 36.46
C LEU A 8 2.57 12.38 36.21
N PHE A 9 1.96 13.35 36.91
CA PHE A 9 2.30 14.77 36.79
C PHE A 9 3.09 15.30 37.99
N ASN A 10 3.63 14.40 38.83
CA ASN A 10 4.47 14.81 39.94
C ASN A 10 5.71 15.58 39.41
N PRO A 11 5.89 16.85 39.80
CA PRO A 11 6.97 17.70 39.28
C PRO A 11 8.38 17.15 39.54
N GLU A 12 8.55 16.33 40.58
CA GLU A 12 9.80 15.62 40.87
C GLU A 12 10.15 14.57 39.81
N ARG A 13 9.14 13.82 39.30
CA ARG A 13 9.34 12.82 38.24
C ARG A 13 9.67 13.49 36.91
N LEU A 14 8.96 14.57 36.58
CA LEU A 14 9.22 15.35 35.37
C LEU A 14 10.65 15.91 35.35
N ARG A 15 11.16 16.43 36.47
CA ARG A 15 12.57 16.87 36.58
C ARG A 15 13.56 15.73 36.34
N ARG A 16 13.34 14.55 36.95
CA ARG A 16 14.20 13.38 36.73
C ARG A 16 14.21 12.88 35.29
N HIS A 17 13.07 12.95 34.60
CA HIS A 17 12.98 12.58 33.18
C HIS A 17 13.63 13.62 32.25
N TRP A 18 13.74 14.88 32.69
CA TRP A 18 14.38 15.95 31.91
C TRP A 18 15.92 15.92 31.97
N GLU A 19 16.48 15.44 33.09
CA GLU A 19 17.92 15.32 33.30
C GLU A 19 18.51 14.02 32.74
N ALA A 20 17.66 13.06 32.34
CA ALA A 20 18.12 11.84 31.71
C ALA A 20 18.70 12.18 30.32
N PRO A 21 19.97 11.83 30.02
CA PRO A 21 20.51 12.00 28.69
C PRO A 21 19.64 11.21 27.73
N SER A 22 18.93 11.93 26.85
CA SER A 22 18.07 11.34 25.84
C SER A 22 18.91 10.33 25.06
N ALA A 23 18.57 9.05 25.18
CA ALA A 23 19.21 8.01 24.39
C ALA A 23 19.17 8.45 22.91
N PRO A 24 20.22 8.18 22.13
CA PRO A 24 20.26 8.59 20.72
C PRO A 24 18.98 8.09 20.07
N VAL A 25 18.14 9.04 19.65
CA VAL A 25 16.95 8.75 18.87
C VAL A 25 17.45 8.04 17.62
N PRO A 26 17.09 6.76 17.39
CA PRO A 26 17.49 6.09 16.17
C PRO A 26 17.02 6.95 15.01
N GLU A 27 17.95 7.28 14.10
CA GLU A 27 17.64 8.06 12.90
C GLU A 27 16.38 7.47 12.25
N PRO A 28 15.39 8.30 11.89
CA PRO A 28 14.24 7.81 11.17
C PRO A 28 14.75 7.11 9.92
N ALA A 29 14.38 5.84 9.75
CA ALA A 29 14.66 5.09 8.54
C ALA A 29 14.31 5.98 7.34
N VAL A 30 15.28 6.15 6.44
CA VAL A 30 15.11 6.88 5.18
C VAL A 30 13.78 6.43 4.57
N PRO A 31 12.86 7.36 4.23
CA PRO A 31 11.57 6.97 3.69
C PRO A 31 11.83 6.10 2.46
N GLU A 32 11.46 4.82 2.55
CA GLU A 32 11.53 3.90 1.44
C GLU A 32 10.77 4.54 0.28
N ASP A 33 11.40 4.56 -0.89
CA ASP A 33 10.75 5.08 -2.10
C ASP A 33 9.41 4.35 -2.26
N PRO A 34 8.27 5.06 -2.19
CA PRO A 34 6.94 4.44 -2.19
C PRO A 34 6.63 3.69 -3.49
N SER A 35 7.45 3.89 -4.54
CA SER A 35 7.36 3.12 -5.78
C SER A 35 7.70 1.63 -5.61
N VAL A 36 8.65 1.29 -4.72
CA VAL A 36 9.11 -0.09 -4.48
C VAL A 36 7.99 -0.98 -3.91
N PRO A 37 7.28 -0.60 -2.83
CA PRO A 37 6.22 -1.44 -2.28
C PRO A 37 5.02 -1.57 -3.23
N VAL A 38 4.70 -0.54 -4.03
CA VAL A 38 3.56 -0.60 -4.97
C VAL A 38 3.85 -1.56 -6.12
N ARG A 39 5.04 -1.51 -6.72
CA ARG A 39 5.43 -2.44 -7.79
C ARG A 39 5.49 -3.88 -7.29
N ALA A 40 5.98 -4.11 -6.07
CA ALA A 40 5.98 -5.45 -5.47
C ALA A 40 4.56 -5.99 -5.25
N GLN A 41 3.64 -5.16 -4.77
CA GLN A 41 2.22 -5.55 -4.61
C GLN A 41 1.55 -5.85 -5.96
N TYR A 42 1.83 -5.05 -6.98
CA TYR A 42 1.31 -5.29 -8.33
C TYR A 42 1.81 -6.62 -8.91
N GLN A 43 3.10 -6.95 -8.72
CA GLN A 43 3.64 -8.24 -9.16
C GLN A 43 2.96 -9.42 -8.44
N ALA A 44 2.77 -9.32 -7.12
CA ALA A 44 2.07 -10.35 -6.35
C ALA A 44 0.61 -10.56 -6.82
N LEU A 45 -0.07 -9.49 -7.24
CA LEU A 45 -1.39 -9.56 -7.85
C LEU A 45 -1.35 -10.33 -9.19
N LEU A 46 -0.40 -10.02 -10.07
CA LEU A 46 -0.24 -10.72 -11.34
C LEU A 46 -0.02 -12.22 -11.14
N ASP A 47 0.87 -12.59 -10.22
CA ASP A 47 1.18 -14.00 -9.93
C ASP A 47 -0.06 -14.74 -9.40
N SER A 48 -0.85 -14.09 -8.54
CA SER A 48 -2.09 -14.65 -7.99
C SER A 48 -3.15 -14.85 -9.07
N LEU A 49 -3.25 -13.93 -10.02
CA LEU A 49 -4.20 -13.99 -11.12
C LEU A 49 -3.84 -15.08 -12.13
N ASP A 50 -2.56 -15.23 -12.46
CA ASP A 50 -2.08 -16.28 -13.36
C ASP A 50 -2.34 -17.68 -12.79
N GLN A 51 -2.13 -17.86 -11.48
CA GLN A 51 -2.44 -19.12 -10.79
C GLN A 51 -3.94 -19.46 -10.79
N ARG A 52 -4.81 -18.46 -10.58
CA ARG A 52 -6.26 -18.69 -10.44
C ARG A 52 -7.00 -18.74 -11.77
N TYR A 53 -6.53 -17.99 -12.76
CA TYR A 53 -7.14 -17.84 -14.09
C TYR A 53 -6.10 -18.04 -15.23
N PRO A 54 -5.49 -19.22 -15.34
CA PRO A 54 -4.44 -19.46 -16.32
C PRO A 54 -4.96 -19.23 -17.75
N GLY A 55 -4.29 -18.34 -18.48
CA GLY A 55 -4.62 -18.02 -19.86
C GLY A 55 -5.96 -17.30 -20.07
N ALA A 56 -6.53 -16.66 -19.04
CA ALA A 56 -7.79 -15.93 -19.17
C ALA A 56 -7.59 -14.67 -20.04
N ALA A 57 -7.91 -14.78 -21.33
CA ALA A 57 -7.80 -13.69 -22.30
C ALA A 57 -8.58 -12.42 -21.90
N ALA A 58 -9.68 -12.58 -21.14
CA ALA A 58 -10.46 -11.46 -20.63
C ALA A 58 -9.68 -10.55 -19.66
N LEU A 59 -8.67 -11.07 -18.96
CA LEU A 59 -7.85 -10.29 -18.02
C LEU A 59 -6.72 -9.52 -18.71
N ARG A 60 -6.38 -9.87 -19.96
CA ARG A 60 -5.23 -9.29 -20.65
C ARG A 60 -5.32 -7.77 -20.76
N PHE A 61 -6.44 -7.25 -21.26
CA PHE A 61 -6.61 -5.82 -21.48
C PHE A 61 -6.67 -5.00 -20.16
N PRO A 62 -7.44 -5.42 -19.13
CA PRO A 62 -7.37 -4.80 -17.81
C PRO A 62 -5.97 -4.78 -17.20
N LEU A 63 -5.22 -5.87 -17.32
CA LEU A 63 -3.87 -5.97 -16.76
C LEU A 63 -2.85 -5.11 -17.52
N GLU A 64 -2.87 -5.10 -18.85
CA GLU A 64 -2.04 -4.22 -19.67
C GLU A 64 -2.31 -2.73 -19.34
N THR A 65 -3.59 -2.37 -19.17
CA THR A 65 -4.01 -1.01 -18.78
C THR A 65 -3.47 -0.64 -17.40
N LEU A 66 -3.63 -1.53 -16.41
CA LEU A 66 -3.17 -1.30 -15.05
C LEU A 66 -1.64 -1.20 -14.98
N SER A 67 -0.90 -2.03 -15.72
CA SER A 67 0.57 -1.96 -15.81
C SER A 67 1.01 -0.59 -16.31
N GLY A 68 0.43 -0.12 -17.42
CA GLY A 68 0.78 1.18 -18.01
C GLY A 68 0.50 2.35 -17.06
N LEU A 69 -0.58 2.28 -16.29
CA LEU A 69 -0.92 3.29 -15.29
C LEU A 69 0.05 3.28 -14.10
N ILE A 70 0.43 2.10 -13.60
CA ILE A 70 1.43 1.96 -12.53
C ILE A 70 2.79 2.46 -13.01
N ASP A 71 3.20 2.13 -14.23
CA ASP A 71 4.46 2.58 -14.80
C ASP A 71 4.52 4.10 -14.98
N ALA A 72 3.42 4.71 -15.43
CA ALA A 72 3.32 6.16 -15.57
C ALA A 72 3.26 6.90 -14.22
N ALA A 73 2.65 6.29 -13.21
CA ALA A 73 2.45 6.89 -11.90
C ALA A 73 3.65 6.73 -10.95
N PHE A 74 4.44 5.68 -11.14
CA PHE A 74 5.61 5.35 -10.32
C PHE A 74 6.83 5.05 -11.20
N PRO A 75 7.40 6.07 -11.87
CA PRO A 75 8.59 5.88 -12.70
C PRO A 75 9.81 5.47 -11.86
N THR A 76 10.72 4.70 -12.45
CA THR A 76 11.91 4.13 -11.79
C THR A 76 12.93 5.19 -11.34
N GLU A 77 12.88 6.40 -11.91
CA GLU A 77 13.77 7.52 -11.55
C GLU A 77 13.28 8.33 -10.33
N GLY A 78 12.26 7.83 -9.64
CA GLY A 78 11.66 8.48 -8.48
C GLY A 78 10.48 9.36 -8.87
N GLY A 79 9.42 9.30 -8.07
CA GLY A 79 8.17 9.99 -8.32
C GLY A 79 7.02 9.37 -7.55
N GLY A 80 5.92 10.10 -7.43
CA GLY A 80 4.71 9.62 -6.79
C GLY A 80 3.50 9.94 -7.64
N ALA A 81 2.53 9.03 -7.63
CA ALA A 81 1.28 9.20 -8.36
C ALA A 81 0.58 10.50 -7.95
N ASP A 82 0.29 11.36 -8.93
CA ASP A 82 -0.57 12.52 -8.74
C ASP A 82 -2.04 12.08 -8.47
N PRO A 83 -2.92 12.96 -7.97
CA PRO A 83 -4.30 12.59 -7.66
C PRO A 83 -5.09 12.04 -8.86
N LYS A 84 -4.79 12.49 -10.08
CA LYS A 84 -5.46 12.06 -11.30
C LYS A 84 -4.99 10.67 -11.72
N GLN A 85 -3.70 10.39 -11.61
CA GLN A 85 -3.09 9.08 -11.84
C GLN A 85 -3.59 8.06 -10.82
N ARG A 86 -3.68 8.43 -9.53
CA ARG A 86 -4.29 7.58 -8.50
C ARG A 86 -5.75 7.25 -8.84
N GLY A 87 -6.54 8.25 -9.25
CA GLY A 87 -7.92 8.01 -9.68
C GLY A 87 -8.02 7.06 -10.86
N ALA A 88 -7.14 7.19 -11.85
CA ALA A 88 -7.09 6.29 -13.00
C ALA A 88 -6.71 4.86 -12.60
N ILE A 89 -5.74 4.68 -11.70
CA ILE A 89 -5.34 3.37 -11.17
C ILE A 89 -6.52 2.72 -10.42
N VAL A 90 -7.22 3.48 -9.57
CA VAL A 90 -8.39 2.98 -8.84
C VAL A 90 -9.48 2.52 -9.80
N ALA A 91 -9.83 3.33 -10.81
CA ALA A 91 -10.82 2.95 -11.81
C ALA A 91 -10.41 1.69 -12.61
N ALA A 92 -9.12 1.52 -12.90
CA ALA A 92 -8.61 0.33 -13.56
C ALA A 92 -8.68 -0.92 -12.65
N LEU A 93 -8.43 -0.76 -11.36
CA LEU A 93 -8.60 -1.83 -10.36
C LEU A 93 -10.06 -2.24 -10.19
N GLU A 94 -10.99 -1.28 -10.15
CA GLU A 94 -12.43 -1.54 -10.08
C GLU A 94 -12.90 -2.33 -11.32
N ASN A 95 -12.47 -1.93 -12.52
CA ASN A 95 -12.77 -2.67 -13.75
C ASN A 95 -12.18 -4.10 -13.75
N LEU A 96 -10.97 -4.26 -13.19
CA LEU A 96 -10.36 -5.58 -13.03
C LEU A 96 -11.19 -6.44 -12.06
N GLU A 97 -11.65 -5.88 -10.94
CA GLU A 97 -12.51 -6.58 -9.98
C GLU A 97 -13.83 -7.04 -10.63
N GLU A 98 -14.50 -6.18 -11.39
CA GLU A 98 -15.72 -6.54 -12.12
C GLU A 98 -15.47 -7.68 -13.12
N THR A 99 -14.34 -7.64 -13.83
CA THR A 99 -13.94 -8.69 -14.78
C THR A 99 -13.69 -10.01 -14.06
N LEU A 100 -13.01 -9.98 -12.91
CA LEU A 100 -12.76 -11.17 -12.08
C LEU A 100 -14.06 -11.76 -11.55
N TRP A 101 -14.97 -10.91 -11.07
CA TRP A 101 -16.29 -11.34 -10.63
C TRP A 101 -17.08 -12.00 -11.76
N ALA A 102 -17.08 -11.42 -12.97
CA ALA A 102 -17.74 -12.01 -14.13
C ALA A 102 -17.16 -13.38 -14.50
N LEU A 103 -15.83 -13.56 -14.40
CA LEU A 103 -15.17 -14.85 -14.63
C LEU A 103 -15.55 -15.88 -13.57
N ASP A 104 -15.63 -15.48 -12.29
CA ASP A 104 -16.05 -16.36 -11.21
C ASP A 104 -17.51 -16.81 -11.39
N VAL A 105 -18.41 -15.88 -11.72
CA VAL A 105 -19.82 -16.22 -12.02
C VAL A 105 -19.93 -17.16 -13.21
N ALA A 106 -19.15 -16.94 -14.28
CA ALA A 106 -19.14 -17.81 -15.46
C ALA A 106 -18.60 -19.22 -15.14
N ARG A 107 -17.63 -19.33 -14.22
CA ARG A 107 -17.03 -20.60 -13.80
C ARG A 107 -17.97 -21.41 -12.90
N VAL A 108 -18.72 -20.77 -12.00
CA VAL A 108 -19.71 -21.43 -11.12
C VAL A 108 -20.90 -21.99 -11.89
N ARG A 109 -21.20 -21.45 -13.08
CA ARG A 109 -22.31 -21.91 -13.93
C ARG A 109 -21.95 -23.08 -14.86
N ARG A 110 -20.69 -23.54 -14.87
CA ARG A 110 -20.25 -24.73 -15.61
C ARG A 110 -20.13 -25.91 -14.67
#